data_AF-Q9HDY3-F1
#
_entry.id   AF-Q9HDY3-F1
#
_cell.length_a   1.000
_cell.length_b   1.000
_cell.length_c   1.000
_cell.angle_alpha   90.00
_cell.angle_beta   90.00
_cell.angle_gamma   90.00
#
_symmetry.space_group_name_H-M   'P 1'
#
loop_
_entity.id
_entity.type
_entity.pdbx_description
1 polymer ?
#
loop_
_entity_poly.entity_id
_entity_poly.type
_entity_poly.pdbx_seq_one_letter_code
_entity_poly.pdbx_strand_id
1 'polypeptide(L)'
;MGAVLSIPLALASSLSGVVGIASSFLVTSVLSLTNSIQSNVGAVISYAVLYFVNSLLSWCMLSSWFNSKLSKLSAGYLQFDCQNDGKCYSVIAVHRLSFTLVMFHLFLAFILSLCNTRSRVAIKIQNGLWPFKIVLWFVLGIFSFFIPTKFLSFWGNIISVMGSALFIVYGLMLLVDFAHTWAERCVDRVLTSDSSSSKFYLIGSTVGMYVVGLVLTILTYVFFCASSCSFNQAINTINLLLCIAVSCLSVHPTIQEYNPRSGLAQSSMVMCYTCYLILSALANRPDEGQCNPWGNSASGTREFSKVIGAAFTFFTILYSAVRAASSRESDDSYSYLYADSHDMGVSTPLEDGSSEEDKHQSDYNFIWFHIVFVLAAFYTASLLTNWNTTSVYENQKNDVFVRIGFSYAAVWVKIITSWVCHGLYVWSCLAPVFFPYRFMI
;
A
#
# COMPACT_ATOMS: atom_id res chain seq x y z
N MET A 1 -27.29 -35.81 22.52
CA MET A 1 -26.61 -35.50 21.23
C MET A 1 -26.88 -34.08 20.71
N GLY A 2 -28.04 -33.46 20.97
CA GLY A 2 -28.36 -32.11 20.48
C GLY A 2 -27.55 -30.94 21.06
N ALA A 3 -27.05 -31.05 22.30
CA ALA A 3 -26.34 -29.93 22.95
C ALA A 3 -24.89 -29.71 22.45
N VAL A 4 -24.27 -30.71 21.82
CA VAL A 4 -22.89 -30.57 21.29
C VAL A 4 -22.89 -29.94 19.90
N LEU A 5 -23.95 -30.12 19.13
CA LEU A 5 -24.13 -29.50 17.81
C LEU A 5 -24.59 -28.03 17.88
N SER A 6 -25.13 -27.57 19.01
CA SER A 6 -25.56 -26.17 19.16
C SER A 6 -24.41 -25.21 19.47
N ILE A 7 -23.26 -25.69 19.95
CA ILE A 7 -22.12 -24.83 20.29
C ILE A 7 -21.46 -24.22 19.03
N PRO A 8 -21.19 -24.98 17.95
CA PRO A 8 -20.74 -24.37 16.69
C PRO A 8 -21.78 -23.43 16.10
N LEU A 9 -23.07 -23.74 16.25
CA LEU A 9 -24.15 -22.97 15.63
C LEU A 9 -24.45 -21.65 16.36
N ALA A 10 -24.32 -21.63 17.69
CA ALA A 10 -24.43 -20.41 18.50
C ALA A 10 -23.20 -19.49 18.30
N LEU A 11 -22.02 -20.07 18.09
CA LEU A 11 -20.83 -19.30 17.68
C LEU A 11 -20.99 -18.75 16.26
N ALA A 12 -21.67 -19.45 15.35
CA ALA A 12 -21.95 -18.95 14.01
C ALA A 12 -22.98 -17.80 13.99
N SER A 13 -24.02 -17.86 14.84
CA SER A 13 -25.04 -16.80 14.89
C SER A 13 -24.55 -15.53 15.58
N SER A 14 -23.67 -15.63 16.58
CA SER A 14 -23.14 -14.45 17.25
C SER A 14 -22.08 -13.74 16.39
N LEU A 15 -21.30 -14.50 15.61
CA LEU A 15 -20.40 -13.98 14.58
C LEU A 15 -21.14 -13.09 13.56
N SER A 16 -22.43 -13.34 13.32
CA SER A 16 -23.22 -12.66 12.29
C SER A 16 -23.45 -11.17 12.54
N GLY A 17 -23.24 -10.63 13.75
CA GLY A 17 -23.50 -9.21 14.02
C GLY A 17 -22.35 -8.28 13.61
N VAL A 18 -21.11 -8.65 13.94
CA VAL A 18 -19.93 -7.83 13.65
C VAL A 18 -19.26 -8.26 12.35
N VAL A 19 -19.24 -9.57 12.06
CA VAL A 19 -19.06 -9.99 10.67
C VAL A 19 -20.20 -9.38 9.87
N GLY A 20 -21.43 -9.28 10.39
CA GLY A 20 -22.57 -8.59 9.78
C GLY A 20 -22.33 -7.21 9.17
N ILE A 21 -21.56 -6.32 9.81
CA ILE A 21 -21.31 -4.99 9.22
C ILE A 21 -20.24 -5.09 8.13
N ALA A 22 -19.12 -5.76 8.41
CA ALA A 22 -18.09 -6.02 7.40
C ALA A 22 -18.62 -6.91 6.25
N SER A 23 -19.59 -7.76 6.54
CA SER A 23 -20.24 -8.71 5.64
C SER A 23 -21.47 -8.12 4.98
N SER A 24 -22.13 -7.10 5.52
CA SER A 24 -23.16 -6.36 4.78
C SER A 24 -22.49 -5.43 3.79
N PHE A 25 -21.38 -4.77 4.17
CA PHE A 25 -20.53 -4.11 3.19
C PHE A 25 -19.95 -5.12 2.21
N LEU A 26 -19.35 -6.23 2.65
CA LEU A 26 -18.85 -7.26 1.71
C LEU A 26 -19.99 -7.84 0.89
N VAL A 27 -21.13 -8.27 1.42
CA VAL A 27 -22.20 -8.91 0.64
C VAL A 27 -22.89 -7.91 -0.27
N THR A 28 -23.17 -6.67 0.16
CA THR A 28 -23.81 -5.68 -0.70
C THR A 28 -22.84 -5.20 -1.78
N SER A 29 -21.57 -4.97 -1.44
CA SER A 29 -20.53 -4.73 -2.44
C SER A 29 -20.34 -5.94 -3.33
N VAL A 30 -20.26 -7.17 -2.81
CA VAL A 30 -20.01 -8.41 -3.57
C VAL A 30 -21.17 -8.76 -4.48
N LEU A 31 -22.43 -8.67 -4.03
CA LEU A 31 -23.59 -9.00 -4.85
C LEU A 31 -23.82 -7.95 -5.95
N SER A 32 -23.56 -6.68 -5.64
CA SER A 32 -23.53 -5.61 -6.65
C SER A 32 -22.36 -5.78 -7.63
N LEU A 33 -21.19 -6.22 -7.15
CA LEU A 33 -20.01 -6.41 -7.96
C LEU A 33 -20.05 -7.71 -8.81
N THR A 34 -20.67 -8.80 -8.36
CA THR A 34 -20.57 -10.10 -9.08
C THR A 34 -21.07 -10.05 -10.51
N ASN A 35 -22.01 -9.16 -10.84
CA ASN A 35 -22.50 -9.00 -12.21
C ASN A 35 -21.73 -7.93 -13.02
N SER A 36 -21.02 -6.99 -12.38
CA SER A 36 -20.27 -5.93 -13.07
C SER A 36 -18.76 -6.22 -13.22
N ILE A 37 -18.23 -7.24 -12.55
CA ILE A 37 -16.81 -7.64 -12.66
C ILE A 37 -16.57 -8.51 -13.91
N GLN A 38 -16.88 -7.97 -15.09
CA GLN A 38 -16.37 -8.53 -16.34
C GLN A 38 -15.19 -7.73 -16.88
N SER A 39 -15.05 -6.46 -16.49
CA SER A 39 -13.90 -5.64 -16.90
C SER A 39 -12.64 -5.91 -16.05
N ASN A 40 -11.47 -5.78 -16.68
CA ASN A 40 -10.16 -5.88 -16.03
C ASN A 40 -10.05 -4.87 -14.87
N VAL A 41 -10.53 -3.64 -15.10
CA VAL A 41 -10.52 -2.56 -14.10
C VAL A 41 -11.45 -2.90 -12.92
N GLY A 42 -12.64 -3.44 -13.19
CA GLY A 42 -13.56 -3.89 -12.14
C GLY A 42 -12.96 -4.97 -11.24
N ALA A 43 -12.25 -5.93 -11.83
CA ALA A 43 -11.55 -6.98 -11.08
C ALA A 43 -10.42 -6.41 -10.21
N VAL A 44 -9.62 -5.49 -10.76
CA VAL A 44 -8.58 -4.78 -10.01
C VAL A 44 -9.14 -4.04 -8.79
N ILE A 45 -10.21 -3.26 -8.98
CA ILE A 45 -10.86 -2.52 -7.89
C ILE A 45 -11.35 -3.48 -6.81
N SER A 46 -11.92 -4.62 -7.21
CA SER A 46 -12.41 -5.64 -6.29
C SER A 46 -11.30 -6.21 -5.40
N TYR A 47 -10.10 -6.46 -5.94
CA TYR A 47 -8.95 -6.88 -5.14
C TYR A 47 -8.49 -5.78 -4.19
N ALA A 48 -8.47 -4.52 -4.64
CA ALA A 48 -8.14 -3.37 -3.79
C ALA A 48 -9.15 -3.21 -2.64
N VAL A 49 -10.44 -3.45 -2.88
CA VAL A 49 -11.49 -3.44 -1.86
C VAL A 49 -11.30 -4.59 -0.87
N LEU A 50 -11.03 -5.82 -1.33
CA LEU A 50 -10.74 -6.96 -0.45
C LEU A 50 -9.53 -6.66 0.45
N TYR A 51 -8.47 -6.12 -0.13
CA TYR A 51 -7.29 -5.66 0.60
C TYR A 51 -7.64 -4.61 1.68
N PHE A 52 -8.47 -3.63 1.32
CA PHE A 52 -8.89 -2.57 2.23
C PHE A 52 -9.72 -3.13 3.39
N VAL A 53 -10.66 -4.03 3.11
CA VAL A 53 -11.46 -4.72 4.14
C VAL A 53 -10.57 -5.55 5.08
N ASN A 54 -9.60 -6.30 4.55
CA ASN A 54 -8.65 -7.05 5.37
C ASN A 54 -7.81 -6.13 6.26
N SER A 55 -7.40 -4.97 5.72
CA SER A 55 -6.64 -3.95 6.45
C SER A 55 -7.47 -3.31 7.57
N LEU A 56 -8.74 -2.99 7.30
CA LEU A 56 -9.68 -2.50 8.33
C LEU A 56 -9.93 -3.55 9.41
N LEU A 57 -10.14 -4.81 9.04
CA LEU A 57 -10.30 -5.91 10.00
C LEU A 57 -9.06 -6.05 10.88
N SER A 58 -7.87 -5.96 10.28
CA SER A 58 -6.59 -5.97 11.01
C SER A 58 -6.47 -4.79 11.96
N TRP A 59 -6.87 -3.59 11.53
CA TRP A 59 -6.92 -2.41 12.42
C TRP A 59 -7.90 -2.63 13.57
N CYS A 60 -9.09 -3.16 13.30
CA CYS A 60 -10.10 -3.44 14.32
C CYS A 60 -9.58 -4.43 15.38
N MET A 61 -8.78 -5.43 15.00
CA MET A 61 -8.13 -6.36 15.95
C MET A 61 -7.16 -5.69 16.93
N LEU A 62 -6.68 -4.48 16.63
CA LEU A 62 -5.85 -3.71 17.56
C LEU A 62 -6.69 -2.89 18.56
N SER A 63 -7.97 -2.69 18.30
CA SER A 63 -8.85 -1.91 19.17
C SER A 63 -9.29 -2.72 20.39
N SER A 64 -8.99 -2.22 21.59
CA SER A 64 -9.44 -2.82 22.85
C SER A 64 -10.96 -2.92 22.96
N TRP A 65 -11.68 -1.92 22.41
CA TRP A 65 -13.15 -1.94 22.34
C TRP A 65 -13.66 -3.14 21.54
N PHE A 66 -13.05 -3.39 20.37
CA PHE A 66 -13.43 -4.50 19.51
C PHE A 66 -13.10 -5.84 20.17
N ASN A 67 -11.91 -5.95 20.74
CA ASN A 67 -11.44 -7.15 21.42
C ASN A 67 -12.27 -7.50 22.67
N SER A 68 -12.68 -6.52 23.46
CA SER A 68 -13.60 -6.75 24.59
C SER A 68 -14.95 -7.28 24.10
N LYS A 69 -15.46 -6.73 23.00
CA LYS A 69 -16.72 -7.16 22.40
C LYS A 69 -16.62 -8.58 21.83
N LEU A 70 -15.52 -8.89 21.14
CA LEU A 70 -15.26 -10.20 20.57
C LEU A 70 -14.99 -11.27 21.64
N SER A 71 -14.30 -10.91 22.72
CA SER A 71 -14.10 -11.78 23.90
C SER A 71 -15.45 -12.13 24.54
N LYS A 72 -16.32 -11.13 24.77
CA LYS A 72 -17.70 -11.37 25.26
C LYS A 72 -18.51 -12.26 24.31
N LEU A 73 -18.38 -12.04 23.01
CA LEU A 73 -19.08 -12.80 21.97
C LEU A 73 -18.59 -14.26 21.87
N SER A 74 -17.28 -14.46 22.02
CA SER A 74 -16.62 -15.77 22.02
C SER A 74 -16.66 -16.46 23.39
N ALA A 75 -17.50 -15.98 24.32
CA ALA A 75 -17.63 -16.51 25.67
C ALA A 75 -16.29 -16.61 26.43
N GLY A 76 -15.35 -15.70 26.16
CA GLY A 76 -14.03 -15.66 26.78
C GLY A 76 -13.00 -16.63 26.19
N TYR A 77 -13.34 -17.41 25.16
CA TYR A 77 -12.37 -18.30 24.49
C TYR A 77 -11.23 -17.52 23.81
N LEU A 78 -11.53 -16.31 23.33
CA LEU A 78 -10.58 -15.43 22.65
C LEU A 78 -10.25 -14.22 23.54
N GLN A 79 -9.32 -14.40 24.48
CA GLN A 79 -8.75 -13.29 25.25
C GLN A 79 -7.64 -12.61 24.43
N PHE A 80 -7.88 -11.36 24.03
CA PHE A 80 -6.91 -10.54 23.32
C PHE A 80 -6.17 -9.54 24.21
N ASP A 81 -6.40 -9.60 25.53
CA ASP A 81 -5.71 -8.72 26.46
C ASP A 81 -4.20 -8.96 26.37
N CYS A 82 -3.44 -7.86 26.29
CA CYS A 82 -2.01 -7.92 26.58
C CYS A 82 -1.91 -8.22 28.08
N GLN A 83 -1.74 -9.49 28.45
CA GLN A 83 -1.34 -9.81 29.82
C GLN A 83 -0.06 -9.04 30.14
N ASN A 84 0.12 -8.67 31.42
CA ASN A 84 1.33 -7.99 31.90
C ASN A 84 2.64 -8.72 31.48
N ASP A 85 2.55 -9.99 31.09
CA ASP A 85 3.61 -10.83 30.50
C ASP A 85 4.04 -10.45 29.06
N GLY A 86 3.65 -9.28 28.54
CA GLY A 86 4.11 -8.80 27.22
C GLY A 86 3.54 -9.54 26.00
N LYS A 87 2.65 -10.54 26.21
CA LYS A 87 1.99 -11.28 25.12
C LYS A 87 0.79 -10.50 24.58
N CYS A 88 1.01 -9.62 23.62
CA CYS A 88 -0.07 -8.93 22.93
C CYS A 88 -0.69 -9.78 21.82
N TYR A 89 -1.73 -10.55 22.16
CA TYR A 89 -2.53 -11.33 21.21
C TYR A 89 -3.05 -10.51 20.03
N SER A 90 -3.38 -9.23 20.24
CA SER A 90 -3.80 -8.29 19.18
C SER A 90 -2.79 -8.15 18.05
N VAL A 91 -1.49 -8.10 18.38
CA VAL A 91 -0.41 -7.95 17.38
C VAL A 91 -0.28 -9.23 16.55
N ILE A 92 -0.39 -10.39 17.21
CA ILE A 92 -0.38 -11.69 16.53
C ILE A 92 -1.61 -11.82 15.60
N ALA A 93 -2.77 -11.31 16.01
CA ALA A 93 -3.98 -11.33 15.19
C ALA A 93 -3.81 -10.52 13.88
N VAL A 94 -3.15 -9.36 13.92
CA VAL A 94 -2.80 -8.59 12.72
C VAL A 94 -1.93 -9.41 11.77
N HIS A 95 -0.90 -10.08 12.30
CA HIS A 95 -0.05 -10.94 11.48
C HIS A 95 -0.80 -12.15 10.90
N ARG A 96 -1.81 -12.71 11.59
CA ARG A 96 -2.66 -13.78 11.05
C ARG A 96 -3.50 -13.30 9.86
N LEU A 97 -4.12 -12.13 9.95
CA LEU A 97 -4.92 -11.56 8.87
C LEU A 97 -4.07 -11.12 7.68
N SER A 98 -2.88 -10.55 7.94
CA SER A 98 -1.91 -10.28 6.89
C SER A 98 -1.44 -11.58 6.22
N PHE A 99 -1.09 -12.61 7.00
CA PHE A 99 -0.71 -13.92 6.48
C PHE A 99 -1.81 -14.53 5.59
N THR A 100 -3.06 -14.40 5.99
CA THR A 100 -4.23 -14.84 5.20
C THR A 100 -4.25 -14.18 3.83
N LEU A 101 -4.08 -12.85 3.78
CA LEU A 101 -4.08 -12.11 2.54
C LEU A 101 -2.86 -12.44 1.66
N VAL A 102 -1.69 -12.65 2.27
CA VAL A 102 -0.48 -13.09 1.55
C VAL A 102 -0.70 -14.48 0.94
N MET A 103 -1.19 -15.45 1.71
CA MET A 103 -1.46 -16.79 1.20
C MET A 103 -2.52 -16.79 0.09
N PHE A 104 -3.56 -15.96 0.23
CA PHE A 104 -4.58 -15.79 -0.81
C PHE A 104 -3.96 -15.34 -2.14
N HIS A 105 -3.12 -14.31 -2.12
CA HIS A 105 -2.48 -13.81 -3.34
C HIS A 105 -1.39 -14.74 -3.87
N LEU A 106 -0.62 -15.40 -3.00
CA LEU A 106 0.36 -16.41 -3.43
C LEU A 106 -0.31 -17.64 -4.05
N PHE A 107 -1.45 -18.07 -3.51
CA PHE A 107 -2.23 -19.17 -4.09
C PHE A 107 -2.74 -18.80 -5.49
N LEU A 108 -3.30 -17.60 -5.65
CA LEU A 108 -3.74 -17.13 -6.98
C LEU A 108 -2.56 -16.98 -7.94
N ALA A 109 -1.44 -16.40 -7.49
CA ALA A 109 -0.22 -16.29 -8.29
C ALA A 109 0.30 -17.66 -8.72
N PHE A 110 0.26 -18.67 -7.84
CA PHE A 110 0.67 -20.04 -8.14
C PHE A 110 -0.26 -20.67 -9.20
N ILE A 111 -1.58 -20.62 -9.00
CA ILE A 111 -2.54 -21.14 -9.99
C ILE A 111 -2.41 -20.45 -11.35
N LEU A 112 -2.21 -19.13 -11.35
CA LEU A 112 -2.02 -18.36 -12.56
C LEU A 112 -0.66 -18.63 -13.21
N SER A 113 0.37 -18.99 -12.45
CA SER A 113 1.67 -19.43 -12.99
C SER A 113 1.61 -20.81 -13.64
N LEU A 114 0.66 -21.67 -13.25
CA LEU A 114 0.40 -22.94 -13.94
C LEU A 114 -0.37 -22.76 -15.24
N CYS A 115 -1.02 -21.61 -15.39
CA CYS A 115 -1.73 -21.24 -16.61
C CYS A 115 -0.83 -20.35 -17.48
N ASN A 116 -1.02 -20.37 -18.80
CA ASN A 116 -0.46 -19.29 -19.62
C ASN A 116 -1.22 -17.99 -19.27
N THR A 117 -0.54 -16.90 -18.96
CA THR A 117 -1.13 -15.57 -18.66
C THR A 117 -2.09 -15.09 -19.76
N ARG A 118 -1.88 -15.53 -21.00
CA ARG A 118 -2.74 -15.21 -22.15
C ARG A 118 -3.95 -16.14 -22.32
N SER A 119 -4.01 -17.24 -21.56
CA SER A 119 -5.12 -18.18 -21.62
C SER A 119 -6.43 -17.55 -21.15
N ARG A 120 -7.53 -17.86 -21.86
CA ARG A 120 -8.91 -17.55 -21.43
C ARG A 120 -9.20 -18.07 -20.01
N VAL A 121 -8.57 -19.18 -19.62
CA VAL A 121 -8.69 -19.74 -18.25
C VAL A 121 -8.03 -18.81 -17.23
N ALA A 122 -6.83 -18.32 -17.50
CA ALA A 122 -6.12 -17.40 -16.59
C ALA A 122 -6.90 -16.09 -16.41
N ILE A 123 -7.42 -15.52 -17.51
CA ILE A 123 -8.26 -14.31 -17.48
C ILE A 123 -9.54 -14.56 -16.66
N LYS A 124 -10.21 -15.71 -16.86
CA LYS A 124 -11.41 -16.08 -16.11
C LYS A 124 -11.11 -16.29 -14.62
N ILE A 125 -9.97 -16.87 -14.26
CA ILE A 125 -9.53 -17.01 -12.87
C ILE A 125 -9.21 -15.64 -12.29
N GLN A 126 -8.53 -14.75 -13.03
CA GLN A 126 -8.14 -13.45 -12.54
C GLN A 126 -9.33 -12.50 -12.35
N ASN A 127 -10.19 -12.40 -13.36
CA ASN A 127 -11.31 -11.45 -13.36
C ASN A 127 -12.58 -12.05 -12.75
N GLY A 128 -12.81 -13.34 -12.95
CA GLY A 128 -14.03 -14.01 -12.52
C GLY A 128 -13.93 -14.72 -11.17
N LEU A 129 -14.91 -15.60 -10.92
CA LEU A 129 -15.00 -16.51 -9.75
C LEU A 129 -14.90 -15.81 -8.38
N TRP A 130 -15.36 -14.58 -8.28
CA TRP A 130 -15.31 -13.79 -7.04
C TRP A 130 -15.95 -14.46 -5.82
N PRO A 131 -17.14 -15.07 -5.91
CA PRO A 131 -17.71 -15.78 -4.77
C PRO A 131 -16.76 -16.86 -4.22
N PHE A 132 -16.11 -17.62 -5.10
CA PHE A 132 -15.12 -18.64 -4.71
C PHE A 132 -13.86 -18.03 -4.10
N LYS A 133 -13.38 -16.90 -4.63
CA LYS A 133 -12.23 -16.17 -4.05
C LYS A 133 -12.52 -15.66 -2.65
N ILE A 134 -13.70 -15.11 -2.41
CA ILE A 134 -14.10 -14.65 -1.08
C ILE A 134 -14.18 -15.83 -0.11
N VAL A 135 -14.77 -16.95 -0.53
CA VAL A 135 -14.79 -18.19 0.28
C VAL A 135 -13.36 -18.67 0.58
N LEU A 136 -12.47 -18.67 -0.42
CA LEU A 136 -11.06 -19.03 -0.24
C LEU A 136 -10.37 -18.14 0.79
N TRP A 137 -10.56 -16.81 0.71
CA TRP A 137 -10.00 -15.86 1.68
C TRP A 137 -10.52 -16.14 3.10
N PHE A 138 -11.82 -16.40 3.28
CA PHE A 138 -12.38 -16.79 4.59
C PHE A 138 -11.80 -18.11 5.11
N VAL A 139 -11.70 -19.11 4.25
CA VAL A 139 -11.16 -20.44 4.59
C VAL A 139 -9.70 -20.34 5.01
N LEU A 140 -8.86 -19.61 4.25
CA LEU A 140 -7.47 -19.32 4.63
C LEU A 140 -7.39 -18.53 5.94
N GLY A 141 -8.35 -17.64 6.18
CA GLY A 141 -8.50 -16.90 7.44
C GLY A 141 -8.70 -17.83 8.63
N ILE A 142 -9.62 -18.78 8.52
CA ILE A 142 -9.87 -19.82 9.54
C ILE A 142 -8.61 -20.68 9.72
N PHE A 143 -8.00 -21.14 8.62
CA PHE A 143 -6.77 -21.94 8.68
C PHE A 143 -5.61 -21.22 9.36
N SER A 144 -5.53 -19.88 9.21
CA SER A 144 -4.47 -19.09 9.84
C SER A 144 -4.45 -19.20 11.37
N PHE A 145 -5.58 -19.52 12.02
CA PHE A 145 -5.66 -19.70 13.48
C PHE A 145 -5.05 -21.01 13.95
N PHE A 146 -5.02 -22.04 13.09
CA PHE A 146 -4.36 -23.32 13.39
C PHE A 146 -2.83 -23.23 13.27
N ILE A 147 -2.30 -22.14 12.69
CA ILE A 147 -0.86 -21.94 12.54
C ILE A 147 -0.23 -21.57 13.89
N PRO A 148 0.87 -22.23 14.30
CA PRO A 148 1.57 -21.94 15.54
C PRO A 148 2.02 -20.48 15.63
N THR A 149 1.88 -19.89 16.82
CA THR A 149 2.29 -18.50 17.11
C THR A 149 3.78 -18.28 16.89
N LYS A 150 4.62 -19.29 17.16
CA LYS A 150 6.07 -19.24 16.93
C LYS A 150 6.41 -18.97 15.46
N PHE A 151 5.74 -19.67 14.53
CA PHE A 151 5.93 -19.45 13.10
C PHE A 151 5.47 -18.06 12.67
N LEU A 152 4.31 -17.60 13.17
CA LEU A 152 3.80 -16.26 12.85
C LEU A 152 4.67 -15.14 13.40
N SER A 153 5.31 -15.34 14.55
CA SER A 153 6.28 -14.38 15.10
C SER A 153 7.54 -14.32 14.25
N PHE A 154 8.09 -15.46 13.83
CA PHE A 154 9.18 -15.51 12.86
C PHE A 154 8.78 -14.77 11.57
N TRP A 155 7.67 -15.19 10.96
CA TRP A 155 7.11 -14.59 9.74
C TRP A 155 6.94 -13.07 9.87
N GLY A 156 6.33 -12.60 10.96
CA GLY A 156 6.10 -11.18 11.20
C GLY A 156 7.39 -10.38 11.41
N ASN A 157 8.37 -10.95 12.11
CA ASN A 157 9.60 -10.24 12.47
C ASN A 157 10.63 -10.20 11.33
N ILE A 158 10.67 -11.21 10.46
CA ILE A 158 11.65 -11.28 9.35
C ILE A 158 11.00 -11.07 7.98
N ILE A 159 10.09 -11.97 7.59
CA ILE A 159 9.53 -12.01 6.23
C ILE A 159 8.69 -10.77 5.97
N SER A 160 7.82 -10.41 6.92
CA SER A 160 6.98 -9.21 6.79
C SER A 160 7.83 -7.96 6.71
N VAL A 161 8.84 -7.79 7.56
CA VAL A 161 9.70 -6.60 7.54
C VAL A 161 10.46 -6.48 6.22
N MET A 162 11.00 -7.59 5.69
CA MET A 162 11.67 -7.62 4.40
C MET A 162 10.71 -7.27 3.25
N GLY A 163 9.52 -7.85 3.23
CA GLY A 163 8.49 -7.53 2.23
C GLY A 163 8.04 -6.07 2.29
N SER A 164 7.89 -5.52 3.49
CA SER A 164 7.57 -4.12 3.72
C SER A 164 8.63 -3.17 3.16
N ALA A 165 9.92 -3.51 3.31
CA ALA A 165 11.01 -2.71 2.76
C ALA A 165 10.95 -2.64 1.23
N LEU A 166 10.68 -3.77 0.56
CA LEU A 166 10.49 -3.82 -0.89
C LEU A 166 9.26 -3.00 -1.32
N PHE A 167 8.16 -3.12 -0.58
CA PHE A 167 6.95 -2.35 -0.86
C PHE A 167 7.18 -0.84 -0.73
N ILE A 168 7.95 -0.41 0.27
CA ILE A 168 8.31 1.01 0.43
C ILE A 168 9.00 1.50 -0.85
N VAL A 169 10.07 0.83 -1.29
CA VAL A 169 10.80 1.24 -2.50
C VAL A 169 9.87 1.27 -3.71
N TYR A 170 9.04 0.23 -3.88
CA TYR A 170 8.06 0.17 -4.96
C TYR A 170 7.02 1.31 -4.90
N GLY A 171 6.49 1.59 -3.72
CA GLY A 171 5.53 2.67 -3.50
C GLY A 171 6.13 4.06 -3.75
N LEU A 172 7.41 4.27 -3.41
CA LEU A 172 8.11 5.51 -3.73
C LEU A 172 8.33 5.69 -5.24
N MET A 173 8.68 4.62 -5.95
CA MET A 173 8.78 4.67 -7.41
C MET A 173 7.46 5.08 -8.05
N LEU A 174 6.33 4.51 -7.57
CA LEU A 174 5.00 4.90 -8.03
C LEU A 174 4.58 6.30 -7.61
N LEU A 175 5.03 6.79 -6.45
CA LEU A 175 4.78 8.18 -6.04
C LEU A 175 5.50 9.17 -6.96
N VAL A 176 6.76 8.91 -7.31
CA VAL A 176 7.53 9.76 -8.23
C VAL A 176 6.91 9.74 -9.62
N ASP A 177 6.57 8.56 -10.13
CA ASP A 177 5.88 8.41 -11.41
C ASP A 177 4.48 9.04 -11.41
N PHE A 178 3.74 8.96 -10.31
CA PHE A 178 2.48 9.71 -10.13
C PHE A 178 2.72 11.23 -10.18
N ALA A 179 3.77 11.72 -9.53
CA ALA A 179 4.13 13.13 -9.57
C ALA A 179 4.43 13.58 -11.01
N HIS A 180 5.18 12.77 -11.77
CA HIS A 180 5.48 13.04 -13.18
C HIS A 180 4.21 13.07 -14.02
N THR A 181 3.38 12.02 -13.94
CA THR A 181 2.14 11.94 -14.72
C THR A 181 1.10 13.01 -14.33
N TRP A 182 1.07 13.46 -13.07
CA TRP A 182 0.22 14.58 -12.65
C TRP A 182 0.68 15.90 -13.29
N ALA A 183 1.98 16.19 -13.23
CA ALA A 183 2.54 17.40 -13.82
C ALA A 183 2.34 17.42 -15.35
N GLU A 184 2.63 16.31 -16.03
CA GLU A 184 2.45 16.16 -17.48
C GLU A 184 0.99 16.41 -17.88
N ARG A 185 0.02 15.74 -17.23
CA ARG A 185 -1.42 15.94 -17.55
C ARG A 185 -1.89 17.38 -17.37
N CYS A 186 -1.37 18.07 -16.35
CA CYS A 186 -1.68 19.47 -16.14
C CYS A 186 -1.07 20.34 -17.24
N VAL A 187 0.20 20.13 -17.59
CA VAL A 187 0.89 20.86 -18.67
C VAL A 187 0.23 20.62 -20.02
N ASP A 188 -0.10 19.37 -20.36
CA ASP A 188 -0.75 19.03 -21.62
C ASP A 188 -2.08 19.78 -21.80
N ARG A 189 -2.95 19.80 -20.79
CA ARG A 189 -4.22 20.55 -20.85
C ARG A 189 -4.02 22.06 -20.97
N VAL A 190 -2.93 22.58 -20.44
CA VAL A 190 -2.57 23.99 -20.59
C VAL A 190 -2.14 24.29 -22.03
N LEU A 191 -1.36 23.39 -22.65
CA LEU A 191 -0.88 23.54 -24.01
C LEU A 191 -1.98 23.28 -25.07
N THR A 192 -2.84 22.27 -24.86
CA THR A 192 -3.84 21.85 -25.86
C THR A 192 -5.15 22.62 -25.77
N SER A 193 -5.57 23.02 -24.56
CA SER A 193 -6.92 23.55 -24.32
C SER A 193 -6.93 24.98 -23.78
N ASP A 194 -5.77 25.62 -23.66
CA ASP A 194 -5.55 26.91 -22.97
C ASP A 194 -6.35 27.03 -21.66
N SER A 195 -6.42 25.92 -20.93
CA SER A 195 -7.34 25.76 -19.80
C SER A 195 -6.83 26.55 -18.60
N SER A 196 -7.45 27.70 -18.32
CA SER A 196 -7.15 28.51 -17.12
C SER A 196 -7.28 27.72 -15.82
N SER A 197 -8.21 26.76 -15.74
CA SER A 197 -8.34 25.88 -14.58
C SER A 197 -7.14 24.93 -14.44
N SER A 198 -6.62 24.37 -15.54
CA SER A 198 -5.43 23.53 -15.50
C SER A 198 -4.17 24.32 -15.12
N LYS A 199 -4.04 25.56 -15.58
CA LYS A 199 -2.98 26.49 -15.11
C LYS A 199 -3.08 26.71 -13.60
N PHE A 200 -4.28 26.99 -13.11
CA PHE A 200 -4.53 27.17 -11.67
C PHE A 200 -4.22 25.90 -10.88
N TYR A 201 -4.61 24.70 -11.35
CA TYR A 201 -4.27 23.45 -10.67
C TYR A 201 -2.77 23.18 -10.63
N LEU A 202 -2.05 23.44 -11.73
CA LEU A 202 -0.59 23.23 -11.77
C LEU A 202 0.13 24.18 -10.79
N ILE A 203 -0.11 25.48 -10.92
CA ILE A 203 0.55 26.50 -10.09
C ILE A 203 0.10 26.38 -8.64
N GLY A 204 -1.22 26.25 -8.41
CA GLY A 204 -1.82 26.14 -7.09
C GLY A 204 -1.39 24.89 -6.34
N SER A 205 -1.33 23.73 -7.00
CA SER A 205 -0.82 22.51 -6.35
C SER A 205 0.68 22.60 -6.04
N THR A 206 1.47 23.15 -6.95
CA THR A 206 2.93 23.32 -6.75
C THR A 206 3.22 24.24 -5.57
N VAL A 207 2.64 25.45 -5.58
CA VAL A 207 2.82 26.43 -4.48
C VAL A 207 2.24 25.87 -3.18
N GLY A 208 1.05 25.27 -3.23
CA GLY A 208 0.40 24.66 -2.07
C GLY A 208 1.26 23.58 -1.42
N MET A 209 1.85 22.68 -2.20
CA MET A 209 2.72 21.60 -1.68
C MET A 209 4.02 22.14 -1.08
N TYR A 210 4.63 23.19 -1.67
CA TYR A 210 5.78 23.86 -1.06
C TYR A 210 5.41 24.52 0.27
N VAL A 211 4.26 25.23 0.32
CA VAL A 211 3.78 25.86 1.56
C VAL A 211 3.55 24.80 2.63
N VAL A 212 2.89 23.68 2.31
CA VAL A 212 2.70 22.56 3.25
C VAL A 212 4.06 22.00 3.70
N GLY A 213 5.00 21.76 2.78
CA GLY A 213 6.34 21.27 3.12
C GLY A 213 7.11 22.22 4.05
N LEU A 214 7.01 23.53 3.82
CA LEU A 214 7.63 24.55 4.68
C LEU A 214 6.97 24.61 6.06
N VAL A 215 5.64 24.57 6.12
CA VAL A 215 4.90 24.52 7.38
C VAL A 215 5.29 23.29 8.19
N LEU A 216 5.33 22.10 7.57
CA LEU A 216 5.77 20.88 8.25
C LEU A 216 7.22 20.98 8.75
N THR A 217 8.10 21.60 7.98
CA THR A 217 9.50 21.83 8.39
C THR A 217 9.59 22.77 9.59
N ILE A 218 8.85 23.88 9.58
CA ILE A 218 8.82 24.88 10.66
C ILE A 218 8.23 24.26 11.93
N LEU A 219 7.08 23.56 11.83
CA LEU A 219 6.47 22.87 12.96
C LEU A 219 7.43 21.84 13.55
N THR A 220 8.19 21.13 12.71
CA THR A 220 9.20 20.18 13.17
C THR A 220 10.30 20.88 13.97
N TYR A 221 10.80 22.03 13.50
CA TYR A 221 11.80 22.80 14.26
C TYR A 221 11.25 23.30 15.60
N VAL A 222 10.04 23.87 15.60
CA VAL A 222 9.43 24.46 16.79
C VAL A 222 9.14 23.41 17.87
N PHE A 223 8.62 22.24 17.50
CA PHE A 223 8.20 21.22 18.47
C PHE A 223 9.27 20.20 18.81
N PHE A 224 10.19 19.87 17.91
CA PHE A 224 11.11 18.73 18.09
C PHE A 224 12.59 19.11 18.11
N CYS A 225 12.97 20.32 17.70
CA CYS A 225 14.37 20.69 17.52
C CYS A 225 14.87 21.70 18.57
N ALA A 226 14.48 21.54 19.83
CA ALA A 226 15.07 22.30 20.94
C ALA A 226 16.62 22.14 20.98
N SER A 227 17.33 23.04 21.63
CA SER A 227 18.81 23.09 21.60
C SER A 227 19.50 21.80 22.06
N SER A 228 18.89 21.05 22.98
CA SER A 228 19.36 19.73 23.45
C SER A 228 19.13 18.59 22.45
N CYS A 229 18.36 18.82 21.39
CA CYS A 229 17.85 17.79 20.47
C CYS A 229 18.63 17.75 19.14
N SER A 230 19.95 17.58 19.23
CA SER A 230 20.87 17.63 18.07
C SER A 230 20.51 16.64 16.96
N PHE A 231 20.06 15.43 17.29
CA PHE A 231 19.61 14.44 16.31
C PHE A 231 18.40 14.94 15.50
N ASN A 232 17.38 15.51 16.17
CA ASN A 232 16.18 16.00 15.50
C ASN A 232 16.53 17.20 14.59
N GLN A 233 17.40 18.09 15.09
CA GLN A 233 17.95 19.19 14.29
C GLN A 233 18.67 18.66 13.05
N ALA A 234 19.61 17.73 13.20
CA ALA A 234 20.39 17.20 12.08
C ALA A 234 19.49 16.55 11.02
N ILE A 235 18.56 15.68 11.42
CA ILE A 235 17.66 14.99 10.50
C ILE A 235 16.75 15.98 9.74
N ASN A 236 16.15 16.95 10.44
CA ASN A 236 15.29 17.95 9.79
C ASN A 236 16.09 18.89 8.88
N THR A 237 17.29 19.31 9.30
CA THR A 237 18.19 20.15 8.48
C THR A 237 18.64 19.42 7.22
N ILE A 238 19.05 18.15 7.32
CA ILE A 238 19.42 17.33 6.16
C ILE A 238 18.24 17.22 5.19
N ASN A 239 17.03 16.96 5.69
CA ASN A 239 15.85 16.88 4.84
C ASN A 239 15.56 18.22 4.13
N LEU A 240 15.64 19.34 4.85
CA LEU A 240 15.47 20.67 4.25
C LEU A 240 16.51 20.93 3.15
N LEU A 241 17.78 20.61 3.38
CA LEU A 241 18.84 20.78 2.39
C LEU A 241 18.63 19.89 1.17
N LEU A 242 18.19 18.65 1.35
CA LEU A 242 17.85 17.75 0.24
C LEU A 242 16.65 18.27 -0.56
N CYS A 243 15.61 18.80 0.10
CA CYS A 243 14.46 19.43 -0.58
C CYS A 243 14.89 20.64 -1.42
N ILE A 244 15.77 21.50 -0.88
CA ILE A 244 16.32 22.65 -1.63
C ILE A 244 17.14 22.16 -2.82
N ALA A 245 18.06 21.20 -2.60
CA ALA A 245 18.90 20.65 -3.66
C ALA A 245 18.07 20.02 -4.79
N VAL A 246 17.06 19.22 -4.45
CA VAL A 246 16.13 18.60 -5.40
C VAL A 246 15.30 19.64 -6.16
N SER A 247 14.88 20.72 -5.49
CA SER A 247 14.16 21.82 -6.15
C SER A 247 15.05 22.55 -7.15
N CYS A 248 16.28 22.89 -6.77
CA CYS A 248 17.28 23.50 -7.67
C CYS A 248 17.63 22.57 -8.85
N LEU A 249 17.80 21.27 -8.58
CA LEU A 249 18.08 20.26 -9.59
C LEU A 249 16.94 20.19 -10.62
N SER A 250 15.68 20.22 -10.16
CA SER A 250 14.52 20.13 -11.04
C SER A 250 14.41 21.27 -12.06
N VAL A 251 14.99 22.44 -11.79
CA VAL A 251 14.97 23.62 -12.68
C VAL A 251 16.30 23.87 -13.39
N HIS A 252 17.29 23.01 -13.17
CA HIS A 252 18.63 23.20 -13.73
C HIS A 252 18.59 23.11 -15.27
N PRO A 253 19.23 24.05 -16.02
CA PRO A 253 19.13 24.12 -17.49
C PRO A 253 19.44 22.79 -18.19
N THR A 254 20.52 22.12 -17.81
CA THR A 254 20.88 20.81 -18.39
C THR A 254 19.80 19.77 -18.16
N ILE A 255 19.13 19.76 -17.00
CA ILE A 255 18.07 18.77 -16.73
C ILE A 255 16.83 19.10 -17.54
N GLN A 256 16.50 20.38 -17.71
CA GLN A 256 15.39 20.83 -18.54
C GLN A 256 15.60 20.49 -20.02
N GLU A 257 16.84 20.53 -20.52
CA GLU A 257 17.18 20.15 -21.90
C GLU A 257 17.00 18.65 -22.16
N TYR A 258 17.44 17.78 -21.24
CA TYR A 258 17.33 16.33 -21.41
C TYR A 258 16.01 15.74 -20.87
N ASN A 259 15.35 16.44 -19.96
CA ASN A 259 14.11 16.01 -19.33
C ASN A 259 13.17 17.21 -19.06
N PRO A 260 12.50 17.74 -20.09
CA PRO A 260 11.56 18.86 -19.95
C PRO A 260 10.32 18.50 -19.12
N ARG A 261 10.11 17.21 -18.84
CA ARG A 261 9.03 16.74 -17.97
C ARG A 261 9.38 16.97 -16.50
N SER A 262 10.66 17.06 -16.14
CA SER A 262 11.06 17.39 -14.76
C SER A 262 10.73 18.84 -14.43
N GLY A 263 10.24 19.13 -13.22
CA GLY A 263 9.97 20.52 -12.83
C GLY A 263 9.53 20.70 -11.38
N LEU A 264 9.29 21.96 -10.99
CA LEU A 264 9.00 22.34 -9.61
C LEU A 264 7.76 21.66 -9.02
N ALA A 265 6.79 21.29 -9.86
CA ALA A 265 5.59 20.58 -9.44
C ALA A 265 5.93 19.24 -8.77
N GLN A 266 6.83 18.46 -9.37
CA GLN A 266 7.17 17.13 -8.87
C GLN A 266 8.07 17.22 -7.65
N SER A 267 9.08 18.11 -7.65
CA SER A 267 9.92 18.33 -6.49
C SER A 267 9.12 18.84 -5.29
N SER A 268 8.06 19.63 -5.50
CA SER A 268 7.15 20.07 -4.43
C SER A 268 6.40 18.91 -3.78
N MET A 269 5.98 17.90 -4.56
CA MET A 269 5.31 16.70 -4.04
C MET A 269 6.27 15.84 -3.23
N VAL A 270 7.51 15.66 -3.72
CA VAL A 270 8.58 14.98 -3.00
C VAL A 270 8.87 15.69 -1.68
N MET A 271 9.04 17.02 -1.69
CA MET A 271 9.26 17.81 -0.48
C MET A 271 8.11 17.66 0.53
N CYS A 272 6.86 17.75 0.09
CA CYS A 272 5.71 17.58 0.97
C CYS A 272 5.72 16.20 1.65
N TYR A 273 5.96 15.15 0.87
CA TYR A 273 5.98 13.77 1.37
C TYR A 273 7.16 13.50 2.31
N THR A 274 8.37 13.98 1.97
CA THR A 274 9.56 13.77 2.81
C THR A 274 9.48 14.57 4.10
N CYS A 275 8.97 15.80 4.07
CA CYS A 275 8.67 16.58 5.29
C CYS A 275 7.64 15.88 6.18
N TYR A 276 6.59 15.27 5.61
CA TYR A 276 5.66 14.43 6.35
C TYR A 276 6.37 13.24 7.01
N LEU A 277 7.22 12.52 6.27
CA LEU A 277 7.97 11.37 6.81
C LEU A 277 8.85 11.78 7.98
N ILE A 278 9.55 12.92 7.90
CA ILE A 278 10.40 13.42 8.99
C ILE A 278 9.57 13.80 10.21
N LEU A 279 8.52 14.61 10.05
CA LEU A 279 7.62 14.94 11.18
C LEU A 279 7.08 13.66 11.83
N SER A 280 6.66 12.72 11.00
CA SER A 280 6.10 11.45 11.44
C SER A 280 7.14 10.52 12.08
N ALA A 281 8.42 10.61 11.69
CA ALA A 281 9.52 9.91 12.32
C ALA A 281 9.78 10.47 13.71
N LEU A 282 9.90 11.80 13.83
CA LEU A 282 10.20 12.46 15.10
C LEU A 282 9.05 12.35 16.11
N ALA A 283 7.80 12.36 15.64
CA ALA A 283 6.63 12.09 16.49
C ALA A 283 6.61 10.65 17.06
N ASN A 284 7.20 9.68 16.34
CA ASN A 284 7.30 8.28 16.78
C ASN A 284 8.57 7.98 17.61
N ARG A 285 9.42 8.98 17.84
CA ARG A 285 10.65 8.79 18.61
C ARG A 285 10.34 8.61 20.11
N PRO A 286 10.96 7.66 20.82
CA PRO A 286 10.90 7.63 22.29
C PRO A 286 11.38 8.97 22.89
N ASP A 287 10.67 9.49 23.89
CA ASP A 287 11.01 10.79 24.49
C ASP A 287 12.22 10.65 25.44
N GLU A 288 13.41 10.81 24.87
CA GLU A 288 14.66 10.98 25.61
C GLU A 288 15.03 12.47 25.61
N GLY A 289 15.10 13.08 26.79
CA GLY A 289 15.52 14.48 26.94
C GLY A 289 14.48 15.52 26.51
N GLN A 290 13.19 15.20 26.59
CA GLN A 290 12.07 16.11 26.23
C GLN A 290 12.11 16.58 24.77
N CYS A 291 12.73 15.78 23.89
CA CYS A 291 12.81 16.07 22.47
C CYS A 291 11.57 15.64 21.69
N ASN A 292 10.64 14.92 22.33
CA ASN A 292 9.33 14.61 21.80
C ASN A 292 8.24 15.04 22.80
N PRO A 293 7.80 16.32 22.78
CA PRO A 293 6.75 16.81 23.69
C PRO A 293 5.41 16.08 23.49
N TRP A 294 5.25 15.43 22.35
CA TRP A 294 4.09 14.65 21.97
C TRP A 294 4.14 13.22 22.54
N GLY A 295 5.24 12.78 23.15
CA GLY A 295 5.46 11.40 23.62
C GLY A 295 4.38 10.85 24.56
N ASN A 296 3.81 11.68 25.44
CA ASN A 296 2.75 11.22 26.35
C ASN A 296 1.33 11.53 25.86
N SER A 297 1.15 12.57 25.04
CA SER A 297 -0.19 13.06 24.63
C SER A 297 -0.58 12.71 23.19
N ALA A 298 0.35 12.28 22.33
CA ALA A 298 0.12 12.18 20.89
C ALA A 298 -0.30 10.79 20.40
N SER A 299 -1.21 10.15 21.14
CA SER A 299 -1.97 9.03 20.59
C SER A 299 -2.63 9.43 19.26
N GLY A 300 -3.19 10.64 19.17
CA GLY A 300 -3.82 11.18 17.96
C GLY A 300 -2.89 11.27 16.74
N THR A 301 -1.73 11.93 16.88
CA THR A 301 -0.76 12.07 15.76
C THR A 301 -0.22 10.71 15.29
N ARG A 302 -0.05 9.75 16.21
CA ARG A 302 0.37 8.40 15.87
C ARG A 302 -0.70 7.64 15.08
N GLU A 303 -1.94 7.66 15.55
CA GLU A 303 -3.03 7.03 14.80
C GLU A 303 -3.21 7.71 13.43
N PHE A 304 -3.05 9.04 13.36
CA PHE A 304 -3.04 9.76 12.10
C PHE A 304 -1.92 9.29 11.15
N SER A 305 -0.69 9.08 11.64
CA SER A 305 0.42 8.53 10.85
C SER A 305 0.10 7.16 10.26
N LYS A 306 -0.51 6.26 11.05
CA LYS A 306 -0.92 4.94 10.56
C LYS A 306 -2.02 5.06 9.50
N VAL A 307 -3.02 5.93 9.72
CA VAL A 307 -4.12 6.13 8.75
C VAL A 307 -3.57 6.63 7.42
N ILE A 308 -2.70 7.64 7.42
CA ILE A 308 -2.18 8.18 6.16
C ILE A 308 -1.21 7.21 5.47
N GLY A 309 -0.43 6.42 6.21
CA GLY A 309 0.38 5.33 5.65
C GLY A 309 -0.49 4.24 5.00
N ALA A 310 -1.63 3.91 5.60
CA ALA A 310 -2.58 2.95 5.04
C ALA A 310 -3.28 3.50 3.80
N ALA A 311 -3.67 4.79 3.83
CA ALA A 311 -4.24 5.48 2.69
C ALA A 311 -3.25 5.53 1.52
N PHE A 312 -1.99 5.90 1.79
CA PHE A 312 -0.92 5.87 0.78
C PHE A 312 -0.82 4.49 0.13
N THR A 313 -0.76 3.43 0.94
CA THR A 313 -0.68 2.05 0.44
C THR A 313 -1.87 1.69 -0.44
N PHE A 314 -3.09 2.04 -0.02
CA PHE A 314 -4.31 1.81 -0.79
C PHE A 314 -4.27 2.55 -2.14
N PHE A 315 -3.83 3.81 -2.16
CA PHE A 315 -3.67 4.56 -3.41
C PHE A 315 -2.56 3.98 -4.29
N THR A 316 -1.44 3.53 -3.72
CA THR A 316 -0.34 2.88 -4.45
C THR A 316 -0.80 1.61 -5.15
N ILE A 317 -1.50 0.71 -4.45
CA ILE A 317 -1.99 -0.53 -5.08
C ILE A 317 -3.05 -0.24 -6.13
N LEU A 318 -3.95 0.72 -5.87
CA LEU A 318 -5.01 1.08 -6.81
C LEU A 318 -4.42 1.70 -8.07
N TYR A 319 -3.48 2.63 -7.93
CA TYR A 319 -2.78 3.27 -9.04
C TYR A 319 -1.98 2.27 -9.86
N SER A 320 -1.16 1.44 -9.21
CA SER A 320 -0.38 0.35 -9.84
C SER A 320 -1.29 -0.55 -10.68
N ALA A 321 -2.36 -1.03 -10.06
CA ALA A 321 -3.22 -2.01 -10.69
C ALA A 321 -4.10 -1.41 -11.80
N VAL A 322 -4.62 -0.19 -11.63
CA VAL A 322 -5.40 0.50 -12.67
C VAL A 322 -4.51 0.78 -13.87
N ARG A 323 -3.28 1.26 -13.67
CA ARG A 323 -2.34 1.46 -14.79
C ARG A 323 -2.06 0.16 -15.53
N ALA A 324 -1.81 -0.92 -14.80
CA ALA A 324 -1.55 -2.24 -15.38
C ALA A 324 -2.79 -2.85 -16.08
N ALA A 325 -4.00 -2.54 -15.62
CA ALA A 325 -5.23 -2.99 -16.28
C ALA A 325 -5.60 -2.14 -17.50
N SER A 326 -5.38 -0.82 -17.45
CA SER A 326 -5.68 0.09 -18.55
C SER A 326 -4.84 -0.16 -19.81
N SER A 327 -3.62 -0.68 -19.64
CA SER A 327 -2.77 -1.05 -20.78
C SER A 327 -3.32 -2.25 -21.56
N ARG A 328 -4.22 -3.05 -20.95
CA ARG A 328 -4.87 -4.20 -21.59
C ARG A 328 -6.14 -3.82 -22.35
N GLU A 329 -6.94 -2.91 -21.80
CA GLU A 329 -8.23 -2.51 -22.40
C GLU A 329 -8.07 -1.67 -23.67
N SER A 330 -7.03 -0.84 -23.72
CA SER A 330 -6.69 -0.07 -24.92
C SER A 330 -6.38 -0.99 -26.11
N ASP A 331 -5.77 -2.15 -25.88
CA ASP A 331 -5.39 -3.09 -26.94
C ASP A 331 -6.53 -4.02 -27.40
N ASP A 332 -7.36 -4.52 -26.47
CA ASP A 332 -8.55 -5.29 -26.83
C ASP A 332 -9.47 -4.46 -27.76
N SER A 333 -9.62 -3.15 -27.51
CA SER A 333 -10.40 -2.23 -28.38
C SER A 333 -9.84 -2.12 -29.80
N TYR A 334 -8.50 -2.09 -29.95
CA TYR A 334 -7.88 -2.12 -31.28
C TYR A 334 -8.09 -3.48 -31.96
N SER A 335 -7.99 -4.59 -31.22
CA SER A 335 -8.26 -5.93 -31.75
C SER A 335 -9.67 -6.07 -32.33
N TYR A 336 -10.71 -5.57 -31.64
CA TYR A 336 -12.08 -5.59 -32.18
C TYR A 336 -12.24 -4.74 -33.45
N LEU A 337 -11.59 -3.56 -33.51
CA LEU A 337 -11.62 -2.69 -34.69
C LEU A 337 -10.98 -3.35 -35.92
N TYR A 338 -9.92 -4.15 -35.74
CA TYR A 338 -9.32 -4.90 -36.85
C TYR A 338 -10.08 -6.18 -37.19
N ALA A 339 -10.61 -6.90 -36.20
CA ALA A 339 -11.39 -8.12 -36.43
C ALA A 339 -12.69 -7.85 -37.22
N ASP A 340 -13.40 -6.76 -36.93
CA ASP A 340 -14.62 -6.39 -37.66
C ASP A 340 -14.35 -6.02 -39.14
N SER A 341 -13.15 -5.50 -39.42
CA SER A 341 -12.76 -5.18 -40.80
C SER A 341 -12.52 -6.40 -41.70
N HIS A 342 -12.35 -7.59 -41.11
CA HIS A 342 -12.00 -8.81 -41.85
C HIS A 342 -13.16 -9.80 -42.05
N ASP A 343 -14.39 -9.50 -41.60
CA ASP A 343 -15.56 -10.35 -41.88
C ASP A 343 -16.13 -10.19 -43.31
N MET A 344 -15.49 -9.37 -44.16
CA MET A 344 -15.72 -9.35 -45.61
C MET A 344 -14.89 -10.46 -46.29
N GLY A 345 -15.30 -11.70 -46.05
CA GLY A 345 -15.15 -12.86 -46.92
C GLY A 345 -13.80 -13.10 -47.62
N VAL A 346 -12.95 -13.93 -47.04
CA VAL A 346 -12.24 -15.01 -47.77
C VAL A 346 -12.07 -16.19 -46.80
N SER A 347 -12.72 -17.29 -47.10
CA SER A 347 -12.59 -18.57 -46.41
C SER A 347 -11.23 -19.21 -46.71
N THR A 348 -10.19 -18.79 -46.00
CA THR A 348 -8.94 -19.56 -45.92
C THR A 348 -8.95 -20.47 -44.70
N PRO A 349 -8.68 -21.78 -44.85
CA PRO A 349 -8.91 -22.77 -43.79
C PRO A 349 -7.80 -22.70 -42.75
N LEU A 350 -8.19 -22.53 -41.48
CA LEU A 350 -7.52 -22.94 -40.24
C LEU A 350 -6.08 -23.48 -40.42
N GLU A 351 -5.14 -22.61 -40.80
CA GLU A 351 -3.73 -22.89 -40.60
C GLU A 351 -3.40 -22.48 -39.16
N ASP A 352 -2.76 -23.40 -38.46
CA ASP A 352 -2.43 -23.45 -37.04
C ASP A 352 -1.45 -22.35 -36.57
N GLY A 353 -1.52 -21.18 -37.20
CA GLY A 353 -0.71 -20.02 -36.88
C GLY A 353 -1.30 -19.32 -35.66
N SER A 354 -0.54 -19.29 -34.58
CA SER A 354 -0.65 -18.34 -33.47
C SER A 354 -0.46 -16.89 -33.96
N SER A 355 -1.32 -16.46 -34.86
CA SER A 355 -1.25 -15.27 -35.69
C SER A 355 -1.55 -14.04 -34.85
N GLU A 356 -0.48 -13.32 -34.49
CA GLU A 356 -0.40 -11.90 -34.07
C GLU A 356 -1.30 -11.35 -32.96
N GLU A 357 -2.51 -11.88 -32.74
CA GLU A 357 -3.40 -11.60 -31.61
C GLU A 357 -2.67 -11.69 -30.28
N ASP A 358 -1.71 -12.61 -30.17
CA ASP A 358 -0.92 -12.80 -28.95
C ASP A 358 0.19 -11.76 -28.76
N LYS A 359 0.72 -11.10 -29.80
CA LYS A 359 1.90 -10.24 -29.65
C LYS A 359 1.58 -8.83 -29.17
N HIS A 360 0.40 -8.31 -29.49
CA HIS A 360 0.04 -6.93 -29.15
C HIS A 360 -0.63 -6.77 -27.78
N GLN A 361 -1.21 -7.86 -27.24
CA GLN A 361 -1.84 -7.85 -25.92
C GLN A 361 -0.81 -7.49 -24.86
N SER A 362 -0.79 -6.20 -24.47
CA SER A 362 0.02 -5.65 -23.39
C SER A 362 0.11 -6.67 -22.26
N ASP A 363 1.33 -7.15 -21.98
CA ASP A 363 1.62 -8.24 -21.04
C ASP A 363 1.28 -7.82 -19.60
N TYR A 364 -0.02 -7.74 -19.31
CA TYR A 364 -0.53 -7.59 -17.97
C TYR A 364 -0.18 -8.86 -17.21
N ASN A 365 0.94 -8.80 -16.49
CA ASN A 365 1.46 -9.94 -15.75
C ASN A 365 0.65 -10.11 -14.46
N PHE A 366 -0.28 -11.08 -14.47
CA PHE A 366 -1.12 -11.39 -13.31
C PHE A 366 -0.30 -11.81 -12.08
N ILE A 367 0.85 -12.44 -12.28
CA ILE A 367 1.75 -12.83 -11.18
C ILE A 367 2.28 -11.55 -10.51
N TRP A 368 2.81 -10.61 -11.30
CA TRP A 368 3.31 -9.34 -10.77
C TRP A 368 2.22 -8.56 -10.02
N PHE A 369 1.00 -8.53 -10.56
CA PHE A 369 -0.14 -7.95 -9.89
C PHE A 369 -0.32 -8.53 -8.47
N HIS A 370 -0.32 -9.85 -8.30
CA HIS A 370 -0.46 -10.47 -6.99
C HIS A 370 0.75 -10.29 -6.08
N ILE A 371 1.97 -10.25 -6.64
CA ILE A 371 3.18 -9.96 -5.86
C ILE A 371 3.11 -8.56 -5.24
N VAL A 372 2.63 -7.55 -5.97
CA VAL A 372 2.44 -6.19 -5.42
C VAL A 372 1.47 -6.21 -4.22
N PHE A 373 0.37 -6.96 -4.31
CA PHE A 373 -0.57 -7.11 -3.20
C PHE A 373 0.02 -7.86 -2.00
N VAL A 374 0.86 -8.88 -2.23
CA VAL A 374 1.62 -9.57 -1.17
C VAL A 374 2.53 -8.60 -0.43
N LEU A 375 3.29 -7.79 -1.17
CA LEU A 375 4.18 -6.78 -0.61
C LEU A 375 3.40 -5.71 0.17
N ALA A 376 2.24 -5.27 -0.33
CA ALA A 376 1.37 -4.34 0.37
C ALA A 376 0.81 -4.93 1.68
N ALA A 377 0.45 -6.22 1.68
CA ALA A 377 -0.03 -6.91 2.88
C ALA A 377 1.04 -7.03 3.96
N PHE A 378 2.30 -7.24 3.57
CA PHE A 378 3.45 -7.18 4.48
C PHE A 378 3.62 -5.77 5.07
N TYR A 379 3.61 -4.75 4.21
CA TYR A 379 3.73 -3.36 4.64
C TYR A 379 2.65 -2.96 5.64
N THR A 380 1.39 -3.29 5.37
CA THR A 380 0.28 -2.96 6.27
C THR A 380 0.39 -3.67 7.61
N ALA A 381 0.86 -4.92 7.65
CA ALA A 381 1.12 -5.58 8.92
C ALA A 381 2.15 -4.80 9.74
N SER A 382 3.30 -4.47 9.14
CA SER A 382 4.35 -3.69 9.80
C SER A 382 3.87 -2.29 10.21
N LEU A 383 3.07 -1.63 9.38
CA LEU A 383 2.52 -0.31 9.67
C LEU A 383 1.60 -0.34 10.90
N LEU A 384 0.63 -1.27 10.92
CA LEU A 384 -0.35 -1.39 11.99
C LEU A 384 0.31 -1.80 13.32
N THR A 385 1.33 -2.65 13.26
CA THR A 385 2.12 -3.06 14.44
C THR A 385 3.23 -2.07 14.81
N ASN A 386 3.25 -0.87 14.19
CA ASN A 386 4.22 0.20 14.43
C ASN A 386 5.69 -0.22 14.25
N TRP A 387 5.96 -1.10 13.28
CA TRP A 387 7.29 -1.65 12.99
C TRP A 387 7.93 -2.30 14.21
N ASN A 388 7.12 -2.72 15.17
CA ASN A 388 7.60 -3.40 16.34
C ASN A 388 7.77 -4.88 16.00
N THR A 389 8.92 -5.43 16.33
CA THR A 389 9.08 -6.87 16.34
C THR A 389 8.24 -7.45 17.47
N THR A 390 7.47 -8.49 17.19
CA THR A 390 6.92 -9.36 18.22
C THR A 390 8.06 -10.11 18.90
N SER A 391 8.87 -9.42 19.69
CA SER A 391 9.70 -10.10 20.68
C SER A 391 8.73 -10.64 21.71
N VAL A 392 8.34 -11.91 21.53
CA VAL A 392 7.75 -12.71 22.59
C VAL A 392 8.79 -12.72 23.69
N TYR A 393 8.70 -11.81 24.64
CA TYR A 393 9.54 -11.85 25.84
C TYR A 393 9.10 -13.06 26.63
N GLU A 394 9.79 -14.16 26.41
CA GLU A 394 9.80 -15.31 27.29
C GLU A 394 10.50 -14.86 28.58
N ASN A 395 9.71 -14.58 29.60
CA ASN A 395 10.09 -14.49 31.02
C ASN A 395 11.59 -14.43 31.35
N GLN A 396 12.06 -13.27 31.83
CA GLN A 396 12.83 -13.18 33.07
C GLN A 396 13.07 -11.69 33.46
N LYS A 397 12.27 -11.20 34.42
CA LYS A 397 12.70 -10.23 35.44
C LYS A 397 13.00 -8.75 35.11
N ASN A 398 12.57 -8.15 34.00
CA ASN A 398 12.50 -6.68 33.96
C ASN A 398 11.22 -6.23 33.25
N ASP A 399 10.46 -5.36 33.92
CA ASP A 399 9.34 -4.59 33.39
C ASP A 399 9.79 -3.75 32.18
N VAL A 400 9.94 -4.39 31.02
CA VAL A 400 10.06 -3.68 29.76
C VAL A 400 8.64 -3.60 29.23
N PHE A 401 7.93 -2.56 29.66
CA PHE A 401 6.74 -2.10 28.95
C PHE A 401 7.13 -1.92 27.49
N VAL A 402 6.72 -2.86 26.64
CA VAL A 402 6.74 -2.66 25.19
C VAL A 402 5.71 -1.58 24.93
N ARG A 403 6.11 -0.30 25.04
CA ARG A 403 5.27 0.85 24.66
C ARG A 403 5.05 0.76 23.15
N ILE A 404 3.94 0.14 22.77
CA ILE A 404 3.47 0.08 21.39
C ILE A 404 3.30 1.52 20.89
N GLY A 405 4.20 1.97 20.02
CA GLY A 405 4.12 3.28 19.37
C GLY A 405 5.39 4.11 19.36
N PHE A 406 6.36 3.84 20.26
CA PHE A 406 7.66 4.52 20.26
C PHE A 406 8.77 3.52 19.95
N SER A 407 9.23 3.48 18.70
CA SER A 407 10.31 2.59 18.30
C SER A 407 11.28 3.30 17.37
N TYR A 408 12.58 3.16 17.66
CA TYR A 408 13.62 3.63 16.76
C TYR A 408 13.54 2.96 15.38
N ALA A 409 12.99 1.74 15.30
CA ALA A 409 12.69 1.09 14.03
C ALA A 409 11.74 1.93 13.18
N ALA A 410 10.60 2.39 13.72
CA ALA A 410 9.66 3.22 13.00
C ALA A 410 10.25 4.59 12.61
N VAL A 411 11.12 5.15 13.45
CA VAL A 411 11.84 6.40 13.15
C VAL A 411 12.76 6.19 11.95
N TRP A 412 13.65 5.20 12.00
CA TRP A 412 14.63 4.95 10.95
C TRP A 412 14.01 4.49 9.65
N VAL A 413 12.97 3.65 9.68
CA VAL A 413 12.24 3.26 8.46
C VAL A 413 11.76 4.51 7.70
N LYS A 414 11.19 5.50 8.40
CA LYS A 414 10.71 6.74 7.79
C LYS A 414 11.84 7.65 7.29
N ILE A 415 12.94 7.76 8.04
CA ILE A 415 14.14 8.53 7.64
C ILE A 415 14.79 7.91 6.40
N ILE A 416 15.02 6.59 6.40
CA ILE A 416 15.59 5.90 5.24
C ILE A 416 14.64 6.00 4.04
N THR A 417 13.32 5.86 4.26
CA THR A 417 12.31 6.08 3.22
C THR A 417 12.43 7.47 2.60
N SER A 418 12.65 8.51 3.41
CA SER A 418 12.82 9.86 2.88
C SER A 418 14.09 10.00 2.05
N TRP A 419 15.21 9.41 2.47
CA TRP A 419 16.46 9.42 1.69
C TRP A 419 16.32 8.66 0.37
N VAL A 420 15.68 7.49 0.38
CA VAL A 420 15.40 6.72 -0.83
C VAL A 420 14.46 7.50 -1.75
N CYS A 421 13.47 8.21 -1.22
CA CYS A 421 12.58 9.06 -2.01
C CYS A 421 13.35 10.17 -2.74
N HIS A 422 14.25 10.87 -2.04
CA HIS A 422 15.12 11.88 -2.67
C HIS A 422 16.03 11.24 -3.72
N GLY A 423 16.66 10.09 -3.40
CA GLY A 423 17.55 9.38 -4.34
C GLY A 423 16.84 8.94 -5.62
N LEU A 424 15.63 8.38 -5.51
CA LEU A 424 14.80 7.99 -6.65
C LEU A 424 14.40 9.19 -7.52
N TYR A 425 14.06 10.32 -6.90
CA TYR A 425 13.72 11.53 -7.65
C TYR A 425 14.95 12.17 -8.32
N VAL A 426 16.08 12.24 -7.62
CA VAL A 426 17.35 12.70 -8.21
C VAL A 426 17.72 11.82 -9.41
N TRP A 427 17.53 10.50 -9.30
CA TRP A 427 17.74 9.58 -10.41
C TRP A 427 16.75 9.80 -11.56
N SER A 428 15.47 10.08 -11.30
CA SER A 428 14.51 10.36 -12.37
C SER A 428 14.85 11.63 -13.16
N CYS A 429 15.46 12.63 -12.50
CA CYS A 429 16.00 13.81 -13.17
C CYS A 429 17.32 13.54 -13.93
N LEU A 430 18.24 12.76 -13.36
CA LEU A 430 19.59 12.56 -13.91
C LEU A 430 19.70 11.43 -14.95
N ALA A 431 18.84 10.40 -14.89
CA ALA A 431 18.94 9.26 -15.80
C ALA A 431 18.86 9.67 -17.30
N PRO A 432 18.00 10.62 -17.71
CA PRO A 432 17.99 11.12 -19.09
C PRO A 432 19.25 11.88 -19.49
N VAL A 433 19.95 12.50 -18.54
CA VAL A 433 21.22 13.20 -18.79
C VAL A 433 22.36 12.22 -19.01
N PHE A 434 22.43 11.15 -18.21
CA PHE A 434 23.50 10.14 -18.32
C PHE A 434 23.27 9.14 -19.45
N PHE A 435 22.01 8.85 -19.81
CA PHE A 435 21.67 7.88 -20.85
C PHE A 435 20.75 8.49 -21.92
N PRO A 436 21.16 9.56 -22.61
CA PRO A 436 20.30 10.29 -23.54
C PRO A 436 19.72 9.39 -24.64
N TYR A 437 20.52 8.46 -25.16
CA TYR A 437 20.09 7.51 -26.20
C TYR A 437 18.92 6.61 -25.80
N ARG A 438 18.69 6.40 -24.50
CA ARG A 438 17.57 5.59 -24.01
C ARG A 438 16.25 6.37 -23.96
N PHE A 439 16.31 7.70 -23.87
CA PHE A 439 15.15 8.57 -23.67
C PHE A 439 14.84 9.47 -24.89
N MET A 440 15.72 9.50 -25.90
CA MET A 440 15.49 10.21 -27.18
C MET A 440 14.77 9.36 -28.25
N ILE A 441 14.41 8.11 -27.95
CA ILE A 441 13.53 7.28 -28.77
C ILE A 441 12.10 7.50 -28.28
#